data_AF-A0A3B9RA35-F1
#
_entry.id   AF-A0A3B9RA35-F1
#
_cell.length_a   1.000
_cell.length_b   1.000
_cell.length_c   1.000
_cell.angle_alpha   90.00
_cell.angle_beta   90.00
_cell.angle_gamma   90.00
#
_symmetry.space_group_name_H-M   'P 1'
#
loop_
_entity.id
_entity.type
_entity.pdbx_description
1 polymer ?
#
loop_
_entity_poly.entity_id
_entity_poly.type
_entity_poly.pdbx_seq_one_letter_code
_entity_poly.pdbx_strand_id
1 'polypeptide(L)'
;KNKKTYEAHFHWKHPDNTKCITIAYHKENREFLGINTFGIRLRHEVLDHWLNTHQSVDAVVQNLDQANFDPEFYRSYFPEIKAAFSTSKQFKNHE
;
A
#
# COMPACT_ATOMS: atom_id res chain seq x y z
N LYS A 1 -9.52 19.85 4.71
CA LYS A 1 -8.41 19.52 3.78
C LYS A 1 -9.01 18.78 2.58
N ASN A 2 -8.77 19.28 1.36
CA ASN A 2 -9.35 18.79 0.12
C ASN A 2 -9.10 17.29 -0.06
N LYS A 3 -10.15 16.46 -0.04
CA LYS A 3 -10.10 15.12 -0.67
C LYS A 3 -9.87 15.39 -2.14
N LYS A 4 -8.66 15.15 -2.66
CA LYS A 4 -8.48 15.31 -4.10
C LYS A 4 -9.25 14.18 -4.76
N THR A 5 -10.17 14.54 -5.66
CA THR A 5 -11.13 13.61 -6.27
C THR A 5 -10.46 12.51 -7.12
N TYR A 6 -9.17 12.68 -7.43
CA TYR A 6 -8.35 11.73 -8.16
C TYR A 6 -7.63 10.71 -7.25
N GLU A 7 -7.64 10.91 -5.93
CA GLU A 7 -6.97 10.02 -4.99
C GLU A 7 -7.87 8.82 -4.64
N ALA A 8 -7.34 7.62 -4.86
CA ALA A 8 -7.92 6.37 -4.41
C ALA A 8 -7.12 5.86 -3.22
N HIS A 9 -7.82 5.38 -2.20
CA HIS A 9 -7.20 4.79 -1.03
C HIS A 9 -7.52 3.29 -0.97
N PHE A 10 -6.48 2.49 -0.81
CA PHE A 10 -6.60 1.09 -0.46
C PHE A 10 -6.34 0.94 1.04
N HIS A 11 -7.30 0.39 1.77
CA HIS A 11 -7.16 0.14 3.19
C HIS A 11 -7.16 -1.37 3.45
N TRP A 12 -6.10 -1.86 4.09
CA TRP A 12 -5.98 -3.23 4.54
C TRP A 12 -5.79 -3.25 6.05
N LYS A 13 -6.50 -4.14 6.72
CA LYS A 13 -6.43 -4.34 8.16
C LYS A 13 -6.18 -5.81 8.44
N HIS A 14 -5.20 -6.08 9.28
CA HIS A 14 -4.94 -7.45 9.73
C HIS A 14 -6.09 -7.91 10.64
N PRO A 15 -6.54 -9.18 10.56
CA PRO A 15 -7.68 -9.69 11.35
C PRO A 15 -7.51 -9.52 12.86
N ASP A 16 -6.27 -9.56 13.34
CA ASP A 16 -5.89 -9.33 14.74
C ASP A 16 -6.02 -7.86 15.20
N ASN A 17 -6.41 -6.93 14.32
CA ASN A 17 -6.53 -5.48 14.58
C ASN A 17 -5.26 -4.75 15.07
N THR A 18 -4.13 -5.45 15.20
CA THR A 18 -2.85 -4.85 15.63
C THR A 18 -2.11 -4.11 14.52
N LYS A 19 -2.50 -4.34 13.25
CA LYS A 19 -1.79 -3.80 12.08
C LYS A 19 -2.76 -3.33 11.01
N CYS A 20 -2.44 -2.21 10.38
CA CYS A 20 -3.20 -1.65 9.27
C CYS A 20 -2.25 -1.02 8.25
N ILE A 21 -2.64 -1.02 6.98
CA ILE A 21 -2.00 -0.31 5.88
C ILE A 21 -3.05 0.50 5.15
N THR A 22 -2.73 1.75 4.84
CA THR A 22 -3.50 2.60 3.93
C THR A 22 -2.57 3.10 2.84
N ILE A 23 -2.86 2.78 1.58
CA ILE A 23 -2.08 3.23 0.43
C ILE A 23 -2.92 4.22 -0.36
N ALA A 24 -2.37 5.42 -0.59
CA ALA A 24 -2.96 6.44 -1.44
C ALA A 24 -2.30 6.41 -2.83
N TYR A 25 -3.12 6.43 -3.87
CA TYR A 25 -2.65 6.39 -5.25
C TYR A 25 -3.61 7.13 -6.19
N HIS A 26 -3.12 7.56 -7.34
CA HIS A 26 -3.93 8.21 -8.36
C HIS A 26 -4.87 7.19 -9.02
N LYS A 27 -6.18 7.40 -9.03
CA LYS A 27 -7.15 6.40 -9.53
C LYS A 27 -7.03 6.11 -11.03
N GLU A 28 -6.61 7.11 -11.82
CA GLU A 28 -6.47 6.99 -13.28
C GLU A 28 -5.09 6.41 -13.67
N ASN A 29 -4.01 7.12 -13.37
CA ASN A 29 -2.64 6.69 -13.74
C ASN A 29 -2.03 5.65 -12.79
N ARG A 30 -2.68 5.38 -11.65
CA ARG A 30 -2.22 4.44 -10.62
C ARG A 30 -0.89 4.81 -9.98
N GLU A 31 -0.46 6.06 -10.12
CA GLU A 31 0.73 6.63 -9.47
C GLU A 31 0.60 6.53 -7.95
N PHE A 32 1.64 6.10 -7.28
CA PHE A 32 1.73 6.05 -5.83
C PHE A 32 1.89 7.45 -5.25
N LEU A 33 0.99 7.83 -4.36
CA LEU A 33 0.98 9.15 -3.73
C LEU A 33 1.41 9.11 -2.27
N GLY A 34 1.31 7.94 -1.63
CA GLY A 34 1.81 7.74 -0.28
C GLY A 34 1.28 6.48 0.37
N ILE A 35 1.89 6.11 1.49
CA ILE A 35 1.47 4.98 2.33
C ILE A 35 1.48 5.40 3.79
N ASN A 36 0.52 4.87 4.54
CA ASN A 36 0.48 4.97 5.98
C ASN A 36 0.35 3.56 6.56
N THR A 37 1.25 3.19 7.46
CA THR A 37 1.23 1.88 8.10
C THR A 37 1.15 2.05 9.61
N PHE A 38 0.33 1.23 10.24
CA PHE A 38 0.21 1.15 11.70
C PHE A 38 0.65 -0.24 12.16
N GLY A 39 1.57 -0.28 13.13
CA GLY A 39 2.14 -1.53 13.63
C GLY A 39 3.14 -2.23 12.67
N ILE A 40 3.39 -1.67 11.48
CA ILE A 40 4.33 -2.15 10.46
C ILE A 40 5.41 -1.10 10.22
N ARG A 41 6.68 -1.51 10.39
CA ARG A 41 7.85 -0.66 10.18
C ARG A 41 8.35 -0.84 8.73
N LEU A 42 8.12 0.18 7.91
CA LEU A 42 8.68 0.26 6.56
C LEU A 42 9.91 1.18 6.53
N ARG A 43 10.84 0.90 5.62
CA ARG A 43 11.98 1.76 5.33
C ARG A 43 11.50 3.01 4.59
N HIS A 44 11.55 4.16 5.24
CA HIS A 44 11.19 5.44 4.63
C HIS A 44 12.03 5.73 3.37
N GLU A 45 13.29 5.30 3.31
CA GLU A 45 14.16 5.46 2.14
C GLU A 45 13.58 4.80 0.87
N VAL A 46 12.99 3.61 1.02
CA VAL A 46 12.35 2.90 -0.11
C VAL A 46 11.06 3.61 -0.52
N LEU A 47 10.28 4.09 0.45
CA LEU A 47 9.07 4.86 0.17
C LEU A 47 9.37 6.18 -0.53
N ASP A 48 10.40 6.89 -0.07
CA ASP A 48 10.87 8.14 -0.67
C ASP A 48 11.37 7.90 -2.09
N HIS A 49 12.09 6.81 -2.33
CA HIS A 49 12.48 6.40 -3.68
C HIS A 49 11.27 6.18 -4.59
N TRP A 50 10.23 5.46 -4.13
CA TRP A 50 9.01 5.25 -4.92
C TRP A 50 8.23 6.52 -5.20
N LEU A 51 8.22 7.47 -4.26
CA LEU A 51 7.61 8.79 -4.45
C LEU A 51 8.39 9.62 -5.48
N ASN A 52 9.72 9.67 -5.36
CA ASN A 52 10.56 10.42 -6.30
C ASN A 52 10.57 9.81 -7.71
N THR A 53 10.41 8.49 -7.81
CA THR A 53 10.36 7.78 -9.10
C THR A 53 8.97 7.70 -9.71
N HIS A 54 7.95 8.29 -9.07
CA HIS A 54 6.56 8.24 -9.53
C HIS A 54 6.09 6.81 -9.80
N GLN A 55 6.46 5.87 -8.92
CA GLN A 55 6.14 4.47 -9.10
C GLN A 55 4.62 4.23 -9.09
N SER A 56 4.17 3.22 -9.81
CA SER A 56 2.78 2.75 -9.74
C SER A 56 2.50 2.02 -8.44
N VAL A 57 1.31 2.19 -7.88
CA VAL A 57 0.84 1.49 -6.68
C VAL A 57 0.98 -0.02 -6.78
N ASP A 58 0.82 -0.57 -7.99
CA ASP A 58 0.98 -1.99 -8.26
C ASP A 58 2.39 -2.47 -8.03
N ALA A 59 3.37 -1.72 -8.52
CA ALA A 59 4.76 -2.04 -8.32
C ALA A 59 5.13 -1.86 -6.85
N VAL A 60 4.60 -0.85 -6.18
CA VAL A 60 4.76 -0.65 -4.74
C VAL A 60 4.22 -1.85 -3.95
N VAL A 61 3.00 -2.31 -4.25
CA VAL A 61 2.40 -3.47 -3.57
C VAL A 61 3.14 -4.76 -3.92
N GLN A 62 3.59 -4.93 -5.16
CA GLN A 62 4.39 -6.08 -5.61
C GLN A 62 5.77 -6.13 -4.95
N ASN A 63 6.41 -4.98 -4.74
CA ASN A 63 7.73 -4.84 -4.12
C ASN A 63 7.65 -4.39 -2.66
N LEU A 64 6.50 -4.56 -2.00
CA LEU A 64 6.29 -4.08 -0.62
C LEU A 64 7.26 -4.75 0.37
N ASP A 65 7.72 -5.95 0.05
CA ASP A 65 8.79 -6.67 0.74
C ASP A 65 10.14 -5.93 0.73
N GLN A 66 10.46 -5.16 -0.33
CA GLN A 66 11.69 -4.35 -0.36
C GLN A 66 11.65 -3.21 0.66
N ALA A 67 10.46 -2.68 0.94
CA ALA A 67 10.28 -1.67 1.98
C ALA A 67 10.32 -2.27 3.39
N ASN A 68 10.46 -3.58 3.56
CA ASN A 68 10.52 -4.18 4.89
C ASN A 68 11.80 -3.77 5.64
N PHE A 69 11.64 -3.28 6.87
CA PHE A 69 12.77 -2.92 7.71
C PHE A 69 13.47 -4.15 8.30
N ASP A 70 12.72 -5.18 8.70
CA ASP A 70 13.24 -6.35 9.42
C ASP A 70 12.86 -7.66 8.69
N PRO A 71 13.73 -8.20 7.82
CA PRO A 71 13.41 -9.39 7.05
C PRO A 71 13.38 -10.69 7.89
N GLU A 72 14.02 -10.72 9.06
CA GLU A 72 14.19 -11.95 9.85
C GLU A 72 12.96 -12.33 10.69
N PHE A 73 12.14 -11.37 11.14
CA PHE A 73 11.02 -11.66 12.07
C PHE A 73 9.62 -11.30 11.55
N TYR A 74 9.52 -10.64 10.39
CA TYR A 74 8.26 -10.05 9.96
C TYR A 74 7.43 -11.07 9.16
N ARG A 75 6.52 -11.76 9.87
CA ARG A 75 5.52 -12.71 9.34
C ARG A 75 4.97 -12.26 7.98
N SER A 76 4.69 -13.22 7.11
CA SER A 76 4.20 -13.09 5.73
C SER A 76 2.83 -12.40 5.54
N TYR A 77 2.58 -11.19 6.05
CA TYR A 77 1.37 -10.42 5.70
C TYR A 77 1.49 -9.68 4.36
N PHE A 78 2.70 -9.52 3.81
CA PHE A 78 2.88 -9.01 2.45
C PHE A 78 2.06 -9.76 1.39
N PRO A 79 2.07 -11.12 1.33
CA PRO A 79 1.20 -11.85 0.40
C PRO A 79 -0.29 -11.63 0.69
N GLU A 80 -0.71 -11.49 1.95
CA GLU A 80 -2.10 -11.15 2.28
C GLU A 80 -2.50 -9.77 1.76
N ILE A 81 -1.62 -8.77 1.91
CA ILE A 81 -1.82 -7.42 1.37
C ILE A 81 -1.88 -7.45 -0.16
N LYS A 82 -0.99 -8.20 -0.82
CA LYS A 82 -0.97 -8.38 -2.28
C LYS A 82 -2.27 -9.02 -2.78
N ALA A 83 -2.75 -10.05 -2.08
CA ALA A 83 -4.02 -10.72 -2.37
C ALA A 83 -5.20 -9.77 -2.17
N ALA A 84 -5.28 -9.10 -1.03
CA ALA A 84 -6.32 -8.13 -0.72
C ALA A 84 -6.36 -6.96 -1.72
N PHE A 85 -5.20 -6.47 -2.16
CA PHE A 85 -5.10 -5.43 -3.18
C PHE A 85 -5.65 -5.91 -4.52
N SER A 86 -5.23 -7.11 -4.96
CA SER A 86 -5.71 -7.73 -6.19
C SER A 86 -7.22 -7.98 -6.18
N THR A 87 -7.75 -8.39 -5.02
CA THR A 87 -9.19 -8.56 -4.80
C THR A 87 -9.91 -7.20 -4.81
N SER A 88 -9.38 -6.19 -4.12
CA SER A 88 -9.99 -4.85 -4.06
C SER A 88 -10.10 -4.16 -5.42
N LYS A 89 -9.18 -4.44 -6.37
CA LYS A 89 -9.30 -3.98 -7.76
C LYS A 89 -10.60 -4.45 -8.41
N GLN A 90 -11.07 -5.65 -8.05
CA GLN A 90 -12.29 -6.24 -8.60
C GLN A 90 -13.56 -5.68 -7.95
N PHE A 91 -13.45 -5.09 -6.76
CA PHE A 91 -14.60 -4.54 -6.01
C PHE A 91 -14.97 -3.09 -6.35
N LYS A 92 -14.24 -2.39 -7.22
CA LYS A 92 -14.61 -1.04 -7.69
C LYS A 92 -15.64 -1.01 -8.83
N ASN A 93 -16.32 -2.13 -9.09
CA ASN A 93 -17.33 -2.25 -10.14
C ASN A 93 -18.79 -2.23 -9.63
N HIS A 94 -19.05 -1.93 -8.36
CA HIS A 94 -20.42 -1.83 -7.89
C HIS A 94 -20.56 -0.82 -6.75
N GLU A 95 -20.95 0.41 -7.10
CA GLU A 95 -21.88 1.30 -6.38
C GLU A 95 -22.27 2.47 -7.28
#